data_AF-A0A1C5VFB5-F1
#
_entry.id   AF-A0A1C5VFB5-F1
#
_cell.length_a   1.000
_cell.length_b   1.000
_cell.length_c   1.000
_cell.angle_alpha   90.00
_cell.angle_beta   90.00
_cell.angle_gamma   90.00
#
_symmetry.space_group_name_H-M   'P 1'
#
loop_
_entity.id
_entity.type
_entity.pdbx_description
1 polymer ?
#
loop_
_entity_poly.entity_id
_entity_poly.type
_entity_poly.pdbx_seq_one_letter_code
_entity_poly.pdbx_strand_id
1 'polypeptide(L)'
;MSKFCIKCGKELVEGTKFCTNCGAEIANENTQPESTNQEKVANEVNQQVNQQVNQQQNYNQNFNYQTNSYAQNDTEEKVRATVKKIFGCEINNNDDYFKAEKKRSSCIYAIIGAISVALVMIPFYDKWFWFEDGFEKTLLHIMSVLSVVTIIAAVLICIFSLIKYFSYNKEVKMYRAANPTLPKYGANLKVTIPVLAAAFVACLILSPIMEDIDTKAYNVYHDKGSSKSVSTQYSDLVEERASGEWQFKYTIKEYVNKFNKVTNSEISVKSAELKKSDKLNSYIWNDTGGYTMITTYSDNDKIFAIDFNVDSEYYEEYYDDIVDTVISAFSISDDEVDTDKIEEMLDNAMYIKGYQDFYCSNGIKYMVDCSESSIDISTLPEKMSPEK
;
A
#
# COMPACT_ATOMS: atom_id res chain seq x y z
N MET A 1 57.69 24.25 28.18
CA MET A 1 57.30 22.84 27.95
C MET A 1 55.86 22.87 27.47
N SER A 2 55.53 22.22 26.37
CA SER A 2 54.16 22.17 25.86
C SER A 2 53.19 21.62 26.91
N LYS A 3 52.14 22.38 27.25
CA LYS A 3 51.01 21.88 28.03
C LYS A 3 49.98 21.28 27.08
N PHE A 4 49.26 20.25 27.53
CA PHE A 4 48.19 19.60 26.76
C PHE A 4 46.89 19.66 27.57
N CYS A 5 45.74 19.70 26.88
CA CYS A 5 44.44 19.75 27.54
C CYS A 5 44.12 18.43 28.23
N ILE A 6 43.88 18.45 29.55
CA ILE A 6 43.55 17.25 30.34
C ILE A 6 42.27 16.53 29.90
N LYS A 7 41.37 17.19 29.16
CA LYS A 7 40.12 16.58 28.66
C LYS A 7 40.21 15.97 27.26
N CYS A 8 41.09 16.47 26.37
CA CYS A 8 41.12 16.05 24.96
C CYS A 8 42.52 15.81 24.38
N GLY A 9 43.58 15.96 25.18
CA GLY A 9 44.95 15.66 24.78
C GLY A 9 45.58 16.61 23.75
N LYS A 10 44.88 17.65 23.26
CA LYS A 10 45.44 18.60 22.29
C LYS A 10 46.41 19.58 22.96
N GLU A 11 47.48 19.94 22.25
CA GLU A 11 48.46 20.92 22.70
C GLU A 11 47.81 22.30 22.93
N LEU A 12 48.19 22.95 24.03
CA LEU A 12 47.68 24.24 24.45
C LEU A 12 48.72 25.32 24.19
N VAL A 13 48.32 26.35 23.45
CA VAL A 13 49.11 27.57 23.29
C VAL A 13 49.20 28.28 24.65
N GLU A 14 50.41 28.67 25.05
CA GLU A 14 50.65 29.32 26.34
C GLU A 14 49.80 30.60 26.49
N GLY A 15 49.18 30.76 27.67
CA GLY A 15 48.31 31.90 27.99
C GLY A 15 46.80 31.71 27.74
N THR A 16 46.37 30.61 27.10
CA THR A 16 44.94 30.33 26.90
C THR A 16 44.22 29.94 28.21
N LYS A 17 43.08 30.60 28.51
CA LYS A 17 42.23 30.29 29.67
C LYS A 17 41.29 29.10 29.44
N PHE A 18 40.95 28.82 28.19
CA PHE A 18 40.09 27.71 27.78
C PHE A 18 40.71 27.00 26.57
N CYS A 19 40.50 25.68 26.45
CA CYS A 19 40.96 24.91 25.31
C CYS A 19 40.13 25.24 24.07
N THR A 20 40.79 25.75 23.02
CA THR A 20 40.16 26.14 21.75
C THR A 20 39.51 24.99 20.97
N ASN A 21 39.77 23.73 21.34
CA ASN A 21 39.25 22.55 20.65
C ASN A 21 38.02 21.92 21.32
N CYS A 22 37.82 22.11 22.62
CA CYS A 22 36.71 21.50 23.37
C CYS A 22 36.06 22.41 24.42
N GLY A 23 36.48 23.67 24.53
CA GLY A 23 35.92 24.67 25.45
C GLY A 23 36.30 24.52 26.92
N ALA A 24 37.05 23.48 27.31
CA ALA A 24 37.37 23.21 28.72
C ALA A 24 38.28 24.30 29.34
N GLU A 25 37.90 24.82 30.50
CA GLU A 25 38.69 25.81 31.27
C GLU A 25 39.99 25.21 31.83
N ILE A 26 41.04 26.01 31.89
CA ILE A 26 42.38 25.63 32.33
C ILE A 26 42.74 26.48 33.55
N ALA A 27 42.58 25.90 34.74
CA ALA A 27 43.01 26.53 35.98
C ALA A 27 44.55 26.64 36.03
N ASN A 28 45.07 27.83 36.39
CA ASN A 28 46.47 28.03 36.76
C ASN A 28 46.51 28.38 38.26
N GLU A 29 47.14 27.52 39.05
CA GLU A 29 47.17 27.62 40.52
C GLU A 29 48.38 28.41 41.04
N ASN A 30 48.14 29.23 42.08
CA ASN A 30 49.13 29.71 43.07
C ASN A 30 48.40 30.25 44.34
N THR A 31 47.82 29.34 45.15
CA THR A 31 47.93 29.18 46.64
C THR A 31 48.17 30.44 47.53
N GLN A 32 47.55 30.73 48.70
CA GLN A 32 46.37 30.32 49.54
C GLN A 32 46.43 31.22 50.85
N PRO A 33 45.62 31.11 51.95
CA PRO A 33 44.26 30.58 52.23
C PRO A 33 43.35 31.59 53.03
N GLU A 34 42.34 31.09 53.78
CA GLU A 34 41.65 31.67 55.00
C GLU A 34 40.83 33.00 54.90
N SER A 35 39.68 33.22 55.57
CA SER A 35 38.87 32.38 56.50
C SER A 35 37.38 32.84 56.67
N THR A 36 36.49 31.88 56.96
CA THR A 36 35.25 31.86 57.81
C THR A 36 34.08 32.90 57.70
N ASN A 37 32.83 32.37 57.83
CA ASN A 37 31.54 33.02 58.21
C ASN A 37 30.51 33.44 57.14
N GLN A 38 30.15 32.59 56.17
CA GLN A 38 28.91 32.76 55.38
C GLN A 38 28.00 31.52 55.24
N GLU A 39 28.38 30.35 55.78
CA GLU A 39 27.69 29.08 55.50
C GLU A 39 26.37 28.86 56.28
N LYS A 40 26.13 29.56 57.39
CA LYS A 40 24.90 29.33 58.19
C LYS A 40 23.61 29.84 57.55
N VAL A 41 23.64 30.98 56.84
CA VAL A 41 22.42 31.61 56.32
C VAL A 41 21.88 30.88 55.09
N ALA A 42 22.75 30.30 54.26
CA ALA A 42 22.35 29.58 53.04
C ALA A 42 21.64 28.24 53.34
N ASN A 43 21.98 27.58 54.45
CA ASN A 43 21.44 26.28 54.81
C ASN A 43 20.03 26.36 55.43
N GLU A 44 19.75 27.40 56.22
CA GLU A 44 18.42 27.61 56.81
C GLU A 44 17.36 27.99 55.74
N VAL A 45 17.73 28.85 54.78
CA VAL A 45 16.86 29.22 53.64
C VAL A 45 16.56 28.01 52.75
N ASN A 46 17.56 27.17 52.44
CA ASN A 46 17.35 25.96 51.66
C ASN A 46 16.44 24.94 52.36
N GLN A 47 16.50 24.80 53.69
CA GLN A 47 15.58 23.90 54.41
C GLN A 47 14.13 24.40 54.40
N GLN A 48 13.90 25.71 54.58
CA GLN A 48 12.54 26.27 54.57
C GLN A 48 11.88 26.20 53.18
N VAL A 49 12.62 26.51 52.12
CA VAL A 49 12.11 26.43 50.73
C VAL A 49 11.76 24.98 50.36
N ASN A 50 12.62 24.01 50.69
CA ASN A 50 12.35 22.59 50.40
C ASN A 50 11.14 22.03 51.18
N GLN A 51 10.84 22.55 52.38
CA GLN A 51 9.63 22.16 53.12
C GLN A 51 8.35 22.73 52.48
N GLN A 52 8.37 24.00 52.03
CA GLN A 52 7.20 24.62 51.37
C GLN A 52 6.91 24.00 49.99
N VAL A 53 7.95 23.73 49.20
CA VAL A 53 7.80 23.09 47.88
C VAL A 53 7.20 21.69 48.00
N ASN A 54 7.66 20.87 48.95
CA ASN A 54 7.10 19.53 49.18
C ASN A 54 5.63 19.58 49.65
N GLN A 55 5.24 20.56 50.47
CA GLN A 55 3.85 20.73 50.89
C GLN A 55 2.93 21.15 49.73
N GLN A 56 3.35 22.08 48.88
CA GLN A 56 2.59 22.46 47.67
C GLN A 56 2.51 21.31 46.65
N GLN A 57 3.59 20.54 46.44
CA GLN A 57 3.56 19.37 45.57
C GLN A 57 2.63 18.29 46.09
N ASN A 58 2.61 18.02 47.40
CA ASN A 58 1.72 17.03 47.99
C ASN A 58 0.23 17.45 47.91
N TYR A 59 -0.06 18.75 48.10
CA TYR A 59 -1.41 19.30 47.94
C TYR A 59 -1.91 19.17 46.49
N ASN A 60 -1.09 19.56 45.51
CA ASN A 60 -1.44 19.46 44.08
C ASN A 60 -1.58 18.00 43.62
N GLN A 61 -0.76 17.08 44.13
CA GLN A 61 -0.91 15.64 43.84
C GLN A 61 -2.22 15.10 44.42
N ASN A 62 -2.51 15.34 45.71
CA ASN A 62 -3.78 14.88 46.32
C ASN A 62 -5.01 15.45 45.62
N PHE A 63 -4.99 16.74 45.24
CA PHE A 63 -6.09 17.35 44.50
C PHE A 63 -6.33 16.66 43.15
N ASN A 64 -5.25 16.32 42.41
CA ASN A 64 -5.32 15.65 41.12
C ASN A 64 -5.78 14.17 41.24
N TYR A 65 -5.43 13.46 42.32
CA TYR A 65 -5.94 12.11 42.58
C TYR A 65 -7.44 12.11 42.92
N GLN A 66 -7.93 13.08 43.70
CA GLN A 66 -9.36 13.17 44.00
C GLN A 66 -10.19 13.63 42.79
N THR A 67 -9.78 14.67 42.06
CA THR A 67 -10.58 15.18 40.92
C THR A 67 -10.69 14.18 39.77
N ASN A 68 -9.61 13.47 39.41
CA ASN A 68 -9.69 12.41 38.40
C ASN A 68 -10.55 11.24 38.87
N SER A 69 -10.46 10.85 40.15
CA SER A 69 -11.31 9.79 40.72
C SER A 69 -12.80 10.11 40.55
N TYR A 70 -13.27 11.31 40.94
CA TYR A 70 -14.69 11.63 40.84
C TYR A 70 -15.19 11.77 39.40
N ALA A 71 -14.41 12.37 38.50
CA ALA A 71 -14.78 12.51 37.08
C ALA A 71 -14.80 11.15 36.35
N GLN A 72 -13.85 10.27 36.68
CA GLN A 72 -13.76 8.92 36.10
C GLN A 72 -14.88 8.01 36.64
N ASN A 73 -15.22 8.09 37.93
CA ASN A 73 -16.32 7.33 38.53
C ASN A 73 -17.70 7.71 37.96
N ASP A 74 -18.03 9.01 37.84
CA ASP A 74 -19.31 9.45 37.26
C ASP A 74 -19.42 9.07 35.77
N THR A 75 -18.30 9.09 35.03
CA THR A 75 -18.25 8.59 33.65
C THR A 75 -18.43 7.07 33.58
N GLU A 76 -17.75 6.31 34.44
CA GLU A 76 -17.89 4.84 34.49
C GLU A 76 -19.29 4.42 34.91
N GLU A 77 -19.91 5.09 35.87
CA GLU A 77 -21.29 4.82 36.30
C GLU A 77 -22.30 5.09 35.18
N LYS A 78 -22.16 6.21 34.46
CA LYS A 78 -22.98 6.53 33.27
C LYS A 78 -22.79 5.52 32.14
N VAL A 79 -21.55 5.08 31.88
CA VAL A 79 -21.25 4.03 30.90
C VAL A 79 -21.86 2.70 31.34
N ARG A 80 -21.68 2.30 32.61
CA ARG A 80 -22.24 1.08 33.21
C ARG A 80 -23.77 1.06 33.17
N ALA A 81 -24.42 2.18 33.49
CA ALA A 81 -25.87 2.33 33.38
C ALA A 81 -26.35 2.23 31.93
N THR A 82 -25.62 2.83 30.98
CA THR A 82 -25.91 2.76 29.54
C THR A 82 -25.74 1.34 28.99
N VAL A 83 -24.65 0.66 29.33
CA VAL A 83 -24.40 -0.75 29.00
C VAL A 83 -25.49 -1.65 29.60
N LYS A 84 -25.87 -1.43 30.88
CA LYS A 84 -26.97 -2.17 31.52
C LYS A 84 -28.31 -1.91 30.82
N LYS A 85 -28.59 -0.70 30.34
CA LYS A 85 -29.80 -0.36 29.58
C LYS A 85 -29.85 -1.02 28.20
N ILE A 86 -28.71 -1.13 27.51
CA ILE A 86 -28.62 -1.66 26.13
C ILE A 86 -28.55 -3.19 26.12
N PHE A 87 -27.76 -3.79 27.03
CA PHE A 87 -27.40 -5.21 27.04
C PHE A 87 -27.89 -5.99 28.27
N GLY A 88 -28.36 -5.31 29.32
CA GLY A 88 -28.79 -5.97 30.55
C GLY A 88 -30.07 -6.78 30.38
N CYS A 89 -30.19 -7.80 31.20
CA CYS A 89 -31.38 -8.59 31.41
C CYS A 89 -31.57 -8.76 32.91
N GLU A 90 -32.80 -8.59 33.40
CA GLU A 90 -33.19 -8.94 34.76
C GLU A 90 -34.41 -9.86 34.65
N ILE A 91 -34.41 -10.96 35.41
CA ILE A 91 -35.46 -11.99 35.35
C ILE A 91 -36.01 -12.17 36.76
N ASN A 92 -37.12 -11.48 37.04
CA ASN A 92 -37.73 -11.45 38.37
C ASN A 92 -38.91 -12.43 38.50
N ASN A 93 -39.47 -12.88 37.38
CA ASN A 93 -40.65 -13.74 37.30
C ASN A 93 -40.63 -14.58 36.00
N ASN A 94 -41.60 -15.49 35.87
CA ASN A 94 -41.73 -16.38 34.71
C ASN A 94 -41.99 -15.64 33.39
N ASP A 95 -42.73 -14.53 33.41
CA ASP A 95 -43.01 -13.74 32.19
C ASP A 95 -41.74 -13.07 31.65
N ASP A 96 -40.90 -12.56 32.55
CA ASP A 96 -39.60 -11.98 32.20
C ASP A 96 -38.64 -13.05 31.69
N TYR A 97 -38.71 -14.28 32.22
CA TYR A 97 -37.98 -15.43 31.68
C TYR A 97 -38.41 -15.75 30.23
N PHE A 98 -39.72 -15.80 29.93
CA PHE A 98 -40.20 -16.03 28.57
C PHE A 98 -39.81 -14.90 27.60
N LYS A 99 -39.86 -13.64 28.06
CA LYS A 99 -39.36 -12.48 27.28
C LYS A 99 -37.86 -12.60 27.00
N ALA A 100 -37.06 -12.96 28.01
CA ALA A 100 -35.61 -13.13 27.89
C ALA A 100 -35.24 -14.27 26.93
N GLU A 101 -35.92 -15.42 27.01
CA GLU A 101 -35.64 -16.57 26.14
C GLU A 101 -36.07 -16.31 24.67
N LYS A 102 -37.16 -15.55 24.45
CA LYS A 102 -37.53 -15.04 23.12
C LYS A 102 -36.48 -14.08 22.57
N LYS A 103 -36.01 -13.10 23.36
CA LYS A 103 -34.95 -12.16 22.96
C LYS A 103 -33.63 -12.88 22.64
N ARG A 104 -33.22 -13.82 23.50
CA ARG A 104 -32.03 -14.67 23.29
C ARG A 104 -32.09 -15.42 21.97
N SER A 105 -33.25 -16.01 21.64
CA SER A 105 -33.46 -16.70 20.37
C SER A 105 -33.44 -15.74 19.17
N SER A 106 -33.99 -14.54 19.32
CA SER A 106 -33.95 -13.48 18.30
C SER A 106 -32.53 -13.05 17.95
N CYS A 107 -31.60 -13.04 18.92
CA CYS A 107 -30.18 -12.75 18.65
C CYS A 107 -29.53 -13.80 17.73
N ILE A 108 -29.86 -15.09 17.91
CA ILE A 108 -29.36 -16.16 17.02
C ILE A 108 -29.89 -15.96 15.60
N TYR A 109 -31.17 -15.63 15.44
CA TYR A 109 -31.75 -15.37 14.11
C TYR A 109 -31.13 -14.14 13.44
N ALA A 110 -30.82 -13.08 14.18
CA ALA A 110 -30.14 -11.90 13.65
C ALA A 110 -28.73 -12.23 13.14
N ILE A 111 -27.96 -13.03 13.87
CA ILE A 111 -26.63 -13.51 13.46
C ILE A 111 -26.74 -14.36 12.18
N ILE A 112 -27.62 -15.36 12.17
CA ILE A 112 -27.79 -16.24 11.00
C ILE A 112 -28.26 -15.44 9.78
N GLY A 113 -29.19 -14.50 9.94
CA GLY A 113 -29.66 -13.62 8.88
C GLY A 113 -28.54 -12.75 8.31
N ALA A 114 -27.78 -12.08 9.16
CA ALA A 114 -26.65 -11.24 8.74
C ALA A 114 -25.59 -12.03 7.96
N ILE A 115 -25.21 -13.22 8.45
CA ILE A 115 -24.27 -14.12 7.74
C ILE A 115 -24.86 -14.58 6.41
N SER A 116 -26.15 -14.94 6.36
CA SER A 116 -26.81 -15.39 5.13
C SER A 116 -26.82 -14.31 4.05
N VAL A 117 -27.10 -13.05 4.41
CA VAL A 117 -27.08 -11.93 3.46
C VAL A 117 -25.66 -11.63 3.01
N ALA A 118 -24.67 -11.65 3.91
CA ALA A 118 -23.26 -11.47 3.54
C ALA A 118 -22.78 -12.55 2.55
N LEU A 119 -23.08 -13.83 2.81
CA LEU A 119 -22.70 -14.94 1.92
C LEU A 119 -23.21 -14.77 0.48
N VAL A 120 -24.45 -14.29 0.30
CA VAL A 120 -25.02 -14.07 -1.04
C VAL A 120 -24.34 -12.92 -1.79
N MET A 121 -23.76 -11.95 -1.07
CA MET A 121 -23.10 -10.79 -1.66
C MET A 121 -21.61 -10.98 -1.96
N ILE A 122 -20.92 -11.93 -1.30
CA ILE A 122 -19.48 -12.21 -1.51
C ILE A 122 -19.09 -12.34 -3.00
N PRO A 123 -19.82 -13.09 -3.86
CA PRO A 123 -19.44 -13.28 -5.27
C PRO A 123 -19.31 -11.99 -6.08
N PHE A 124 -19.97 -10.91 -5.68
CA PHE A 124 -19.98 -9.63 -6.39
C PHE A 124 -18.89 -8.65 -5.92
N TYR A 125 -18.07 -9.05 -4.94
CA TYR A 125 -16.98 -8.21 -4.45
C TYR A 125 -15.94 -7.97 -5.56
N ASP A 126 -15.77 -6.69 -5.92
CA ASP A 126 -14.78 -6.18 -6.87
C ASP A 126 -14.91 -6.65 -8.34
N LYS A 127 -16.01 -7.32 -8.69
CA LYS A 127 -16.24 -7.91 -10.03
C LYS A 127 -16.85 -6.95 -11.05
N TRP A 128 -16.27 -5.76 -11.19
CA TRP A 128 -16.80 -4.68 -12.05
C TRP A 128 -15.73 -3.93 -12.87
N PHE A 129 -14.45 -4.03 -12.50
CA PHE A 129 -13.38 -3.14 -12.98
C PHE A 129 -13.18 -3.23 -14.50
N TRP A 130 -13.05 -4.46 -15.02
CA TRP A 130 -12.76 -4.77 -16.43
C TRP A 130 -13.93 -4.55 -17.41
N PHE A 131 -15.09 -4.09 -16.93
CA PHE A 131 -16.25 -3.86 -17.79
C PHE A 131 -16.15 -2.54 -18.54
N GLU A 132 -16.71 -2.52 -19.75
CA GLU A 132 -16.89 -1.30 -20.54
C GLU A 132 -17.88 -0.34 -19.87
N ASP A 133 -17.69 0.97 -20.06
CA ASP A 133 -18.56 1.98 -19.47
C ASP A 133 -20.00 1.87 -20.01
N GLY A 134 -20.93 1.57 -19.11
CA GLY A 134 -22.31 1.30 -19.47
C GLY A 134 -23.15 0.82 -18.29
N PHE A 135 -24.35 0.33 -18.60
CA PHE A 135 -25.31 -0.13 -17.59
C PHE A 135 -24.77 -1.29 -16.76
N GLU A 136 -24.07 -2.24 -17.38
CA GLU A 136 -23.57 -3.46 -16.72
C GLU A 136 -22.47 -3.13 -15.70
N LYS A 137 -21.44 -2.36 -16.09
CA LYS A 137 -20.41 -1.84 -15.17
C LYS A 137 -21.02 -1.05 -14.02
N THR A 138 -21.99 -0.17 -14.31
CA THR A 138 -22.68 0.62 -13.29
C THR A 138 -23.42 -0.27 -12.29
N LEU A 139 -24.13 -1.28 -12.78
CA LEU A 139 -24.86 -2.24 -11.95
C LEU A 139 -23.91 -3.07 -11.08
N LEU A 140 -22.83 -3.61 -11.66
CA LEU A 140 -21.83 -4.41 -10.95
C LEU A 140 -21.05 -3.59 -9.92
N HIS A 141 -20.69 -2.34 -10.22
CA HIS A 141 -20.10 -1.42 -9.26
C HIS A 141 -21.05 -1.17 -8.06
N ILE A 142 -22.34 -0.92 -8.31
CA ILE A 142 -23.34 -0.79 -7.25
C ILE A 142 -23.43 -2.08 -6.41
N MET A 143 -23.42 -3.26 -7.04
CA MET A 143 -23.45 -4.55 -6.33
C MET A 143 -22.18 -4.82 -5.51
N SER A 144 -21.00 -4.44 -6.02
CA SER A 144 -19.71 -4.52 -5.30
C SER A 144 -19.72 -3.61 -4.06
N VAL A 145 -20.10 -2.33 -4.21
CA VAL A 145 -20.22 -1.38 -3.09
C VAL A 145 -21.25 -1.89 -2.06
N LEU A 146 -22.39 -2.40 -2.51
CA LEU A 146 -23.39 -3.01 -1.62
C LEU A 146 -22.84 -4.25 -0.90
N SER A 147 -21.97 -5.04 -1.53
CA SER A 147 -21.31 -6.20 -0.89
C SER A 147 -20.43 -5.76 0.27
N VAL A 148 -19.54 -4.78 0.05
CA VAL A 148 -18.67 -4.22 1.10
C VAL A 148 -19.47 -3.66 2.27
N VAL A 149 -20.47 -2.82 1.98
CA VAL A 149 -21.36 -2.23 3.01
C VAL A 149 -22.12 -3.31 3.77
N THR A 150 -22.59 -4.36 3.08
CA THR A 150 -23.30 -5.49 3.68
C THR A 150 -22.39 -6.28 4.63
N ILE A 151 -21.15 -6.58 4.24
CA ILE A 151 -20.19 -7.32 5.08
C ILE A 151 -19.87 -6.53 6.35
N ILE A 152 -19.57 -5.23 6.24
CA ILE A 152 -19.29 -4.35 7.39
C ILE A 152 -20.51 -4.30 8.33
N ALA A 153 -21.71 -4.09 7.78
CA ALA A 153 -22.94 -4.07 8.57
C ALA A 153 -23.22 -5.43 9.25
N ALA A 154 -23.00 -6.55 8.55
CA ALA A 154 -23.20 -7.89 9.07
C ALA A 154 -22.25 -8.18 10.26
N VAL A 155 -20.98 -7.77 10.19
CA VAL A 155 -20.02 -7.89 11.30
C VAL A 155 -20.50 -7.12 12.53
N LEU A 156 -20.92 -5.86 12.37
CA LEU A 156 -21.44 -5.05 13.48
C LEU A 156 -22.70 -5.64 14.10
N ILE A 157 -23.64 -6.12 13.28
CA ILE A 157 -24.87 -6.81 13.72
C ILE A 157 -24.53 -8.10 14.49
N CYS A 158 -23.56 -8.88 14.00
CA CYS A 158 -23.12 -10.11 14.65
C CYS A 158 -22.50 -9.82 16.03
N ILE A 159 -21.56 -8.86 16.13
CA ILE A 159 -20.92 -8.47 17.40
C ILE A 159 -21.98 -8.03 18.42
N PHE A 160 -22.86 -7.11 18.04
CA PHE A 160 -23.91 -6.60 18.92
C PHE A 160 -24.88 -7.69 19.37
N SER A 161 -25.25 -8.59 18.46
CA SER A 161 -26.15 -9.72 18.74
C SER A 161 -25.50 -10.78 19.63
N LEU A 162 -24.19 -11.03 19.48
CA LEU A 162 -23.42 -11.93 20.33
C LEU A 162 -23.33 -11.40 21.76
N ILE A 163 -22.99 -10.12 21.95
CA ILE A 163 -22.93 -9.50 23.30
C ILE A 163 -24.29 -9.60 24.00
N LYS A 164 -25.38 -9.29 23.27
CA LYS A 164 -26.75 -9.47 23.79
C LYS A 164 -27.04 -10.94 24.12
N TYR A 165 -26.74 -11.86 23.21
CA TYR A 165 -26.95 -13.29 23.40
C TYR A 165 -26.26 -13.79 24.67
N PHE A 166 -24.99 -13.45 24.90
CA PHE A 166 -24.26 -13.86 26.09
C PHE A 166 -24.86 -13.31 27.39
N SER A 167 -25.29 -12.04 27.39
CA SER A 167 -25.96 -11.43 28.55
C SER A 167 -27.28 -12.15 28.89
N TYR A 168 -28.18 -12.33 27.90
CA TYR A 168 -29.42 -13.09 28.11
C TYR A 168 -29.15 -14.56 28.49
N ASN A 169 -28.18 -15.22 27.87
CA ASN A 169 -27.84 -16.61 28.15
C ASN A 169 -27.29 -16.85 29.56
N LYS A 170 -26.56 -15.88 30.13
CA LYS A 170 -26.11 -15.92 31.52
C LYS A 170 -27.29 -15.93 32.49
N GLU A 171 -28.16 -14.93 32.40
CA GLU A 171 -29.28 -14.74 33.32
C GLU A 171 -30.35 -15.86 33.17
N VAL A 172 -30.68 -16.26 31.93
CA VAL A 172 -31.61 -17.38 31.67
C VAL A 172 -31.08 -18.70 32.24
N LYS A 173 -29.76 -18.96 32.19
CA LYS A 173 -29.16 -20.15 32.82
C LYS A 173 -29.25 -20.09 34.35
N MET A 174 -28.97 -18.94 34.96
CA MET A 174 -29.07 -18.75 36.41
C MET A 174 -30.51 -18.94 36.90
N TYR A 175 -31.49 -18.29 36.25
CA TYR A 175 -32.91 -18.42 36.61
C TYR A 175 -33.43 -19.86 36.45
N ARG A 176 -33.02 -20.57 35.39
CA ARG A 176 -33.39 -21.98 35.18
C ARG A 176 -32.73 -22.92 36.19
N ALA A 177 -31.51 -22.64 36.64
CA ALA A 177 -30.86 -23.45 37.68
C ALA A 177 -31.62 -23.36 39.02
N ALA A 178 -32.20 -22.20 39.34
CA ALA A 178 -33.09 -22.03 40.49
C ALA A 178 -34.50 -22.61 40.28
N ASN A 179 -34.96 -22.77 39.03
CA ASN A 179 -36.32 -23.17 38.67
C ASN A 179 -36.33 -24.36 37.67
N PRO A 180 -36.00 -25.58 38.13
CA PRO A 180 -35.75 -26.73 37.24
C PRO A 180 -37.00 -27.27 36.51
N THR A 181 -38.21 -26.89 36.95
CA THR A 181 -39.49 -27.27 36.32
C THR A 181 -39.84 -26.44 35.09
N LEU A 182 -39.09 -25.37 34.78
CA LEU A 182 -39.40 -24.50 33.65
C LEU A 182 -39.14 -25.19 32.30
N PRO A 183 -40.05 -25.00 31.32
CA PRO A 183 -39.86 -25.50 29.96
C PRO A 183 -38.62 -24.87 29.30
N LYS A 184 -37.89 -25.70 28.55
CA LYS A 184 -36.70 -25.28 27.79
C LYS A 184 -37.12 -24.81 26.40
N TYR A 185 -37.10 -23.50 26.13
CA TYR A 185 -37.30 -22.97 24.78
C TYR A 185 -35.95 -22.69 24.10
N GLY A 186 -35.61 -23.47 23.07
CA GLY A 186 -34.48 -23.19 22.20
C GLY A 186 -34.86 -22.26 21.04
N ALA A 187 -33.85 -21.69 20.38
CA ALA A 187 -34.07 -21.12 19.04
C ALA A 187 -34.57 -22.24 18.11
N ASN A 188 -35.68 -22.00 17.41
CA ASN A 188 -36.26 -22.95 16.47
C ASN A 188 -35.50 -22.90 15.14
N LEU A 189 -34.32 -23.51 15.15
CA LEU A 189 -33.39 -23.56 14.03
C LEU A 189 -33.94 -24.23 12.76
N LYS A 190 -35.10 -24.90 12.83
CA LYS A 190 -35.74 -25.55 11.66
C LYS A 190 -36.04 -24.60 10.51
N VAL A 191 -36.25 -23.31 10.79
CA VAL A 191 -36.54 -22.30 9.75
C VAL A 191 -35.29 -21.57 9.30
N THR A 192 -34.31 -21.32 10.19
CA THR A 192 -33.11 -20.54 9.84
C THR A 192 -31.94 -21.37 9.32
N ILE A 193 -31.83 -22.67 9.63
CA ILE A 193 -30.82 -23.55 9.02
C ILE A 193 -31.03 -23.65 7.49
N PRO A 194 -32.25 -23.88 6.96
CA PRO A 194 -32.49 -23.87 5.51
C PRO A 194 -32.12 -22.55 4.82
N VAL A 195 -32.36 -21.40 5.47
CA VAL A 195 -31.98 -20.08 4.93
C VAL A 195 -30.46 -19.95 4.82
N LEU A 196 -29.72 -20.33 5.86
CA LEU A 196 -28.25 -20.30 5.83
C LEU A 196 -27.67 -21.28 4.80
N ALA A 197 -28.25 -22.49 4.71
CA ALA A 197 -27.85 -23.48 3.71
C ALA A 197 -28.13 -23.00 2.28
N ALA A 198 -29.28 -22.37 2.02
CA ALA A 198 -29.61 -21.80 0.72
C ALA A 198 -28.68 -20.64 0.35
N ALA A 199 -28.35 -19.76 1.30
CA ALA A 199 -27.38 -18.68 1.09
C ALA A 199 -25.97 -19.21 0.80
N PHE A 200 -25.53 -20.25 1.51
CA PHE A 200 -24.25 -20.90 1.25
C PHE A 200 -24.20 -21.58 -0.13
N VAL A 201 -25.25 -22.30 -0.51
CA VAL A 201 -25.38 -22.91 -1.85
C VAL A 201 -25.42 -21.83 -2.94
N ALA A 202 -26.11 -20.71 -2.72
CA ALA A 202 -26.13 -19.59 -3.65
C ALA A 202 -24.73 -18.98 -3.83
N CYS A 203 -23.98 -18.77 -2.74
CA CYS A 203 -22.58 -18.33 -2.81
C CYS A 203 -21.73 -19.30 -3.64
N LEU A 204 -21.80 -20.61 -3.37
CA LEU A 204 -21.01 -21.63 -4.08
C LEU A 204 -21.36 -21.74 -5.58
N ILE A 205 -22.59 -21.42 -5.98
CA ILE A 205 -23.00 -21.40 -7.38
C ILE A 205 -22.56 -20.09 -8.06
N LEU A 206 -22.74 -18.96 -7.39
CA LEU A 206 -22.47 -17.63 -7.95
C LEU A 206 -20.98 -17.31 -8.04
N SER A 207 -20.14 -17.78 -7.10
CA SER A 207 -18.68 -17.55 -7.12
C SER A 207 -18.02 -17.96 -8.45
N PRO A 208 -18.09 -19.22 -8.91
CA PRO A 208 -17.43 -19.61 -10.17
C PRO A 208 -18.08 -18.98 -11.41
N ILE A 209 -19.38 -18.65 -11.36
CA ILE A 209 -20.06 -17.94 -12.46
C ILE A 209 -19.51 -16.51 -12.56
N MET A 210 -19.40 -15.80 -11.44
CA MET A 210 -18.90 -14.43 -11.46
C MET A 210 -17.40 -14.37 -11.76
N GLU A 211 -16.64 -15.39 -11.37
CA GLU A 211 -15.22 -15.54 -11.73
C GLU A 211 -15.02 -15.80 -13.23
N ASP A 212 -15.83 -16.65 -13.87
CA ASP A 212 -15.83 -16.84 -15.33
C ASP A 212 -16.27 -15.58 -16.10
N ILE A 213 -17.27 -14.85 -15.59
CA ILE A 213 -17.72 -13.57 -16.15
C ILE A 213 -16.61 -12.51 -16.05
N ASP A 214 -15.98 -12.37 -14.89
CA ASP A 214 -14.90 -11.42 -14.64
C ASP A 214 -13.64 -11.76 -15.47
N THR A 215 -13.30 -13.04 -15.59
CA THR A 215 -12.22 -13.52 -16.48
C THR A 215 -12.51 -13.20 -17.94
N LYS A 216 -13.77 -13.31 -18.39
CA LYS A 216 -14.16 -12.92 -19.75
C LYS A 216 -14.12 -11.41 -19.96
N ALA A 217 -14.55 -10.62 -18.98
CA ALA A 217 -14.45 -9.17 -19.03
C ALA A 217 -12.97 -8.73 -19.07
N TYR A 218 -12.11 -9.32 -18.22
CA TYR A 218 -10.66 -9.14 -18.26
C TYR A 218 -10.08 -9.51 -19.63
N ASN A 219 -10.42 -10.68 -20.19
CA ASN A 219 -9.92 -11.07 -21.51
C ASN A 219 -10.39 -10.12 -22.62
N VAL A 220 -11.63 -9.61 -22.57
CA VAL A 220 -12.12 -8.61 -23.54
C VAL A 220 -11.44 -7.25 -23.33
N TYR A 221 -11.17 -6.84 -22.10
CA TYR A 221 -10.39 -5.65 -21.77
C TYR A 221 -8.94 -5.79 -22.27
N HIS A 222 -8.31 -6.94 -22.04
CA HIS A 222 -6.97 -7.30 -22.49
C HIS A 222 -6.91 -7.36 -24.03
N ASP A 223 -7.90 -7.96 -24.70
CA ASP A 223 -8.03 -7.95 -26.17
C ASP A 223 -8.29 -6.54 -26.72
N LYS A 224 -8.77 -5.59 -25.89
CA LYS A 224 -8.86 -4.16 -26.20
C LYS A 224 -7.57 -3.40 -25.90
N GLY A 225 -6.81 -3.75 -24.87
CA GLY A 225 -5.43 -3.28 -24.68
C GLY A 225 -4.50 -3.74 -25.82
N SER A 226 -4.75 -4.95 -26.32
CA SER A 226 -4.18 -5.55 -27.54
C SER A 226 -4.88 -5.06 -28.82
N SER A 227 -5.92 -4.22 -28.73
CA SER A 227 -6.47 -3.57 -29.91
C SER A 227 -5.50 -2.50 -30.35
N LYS A 228 -4.61 -2.92 -31.27
CA LYS A 228 -3.79 -2.10 -32.16
C LYS A 228 -4.40 -0.70 -32.28
N SER A 229 -3.69 0.34 -31.86
CA SER A 229 -4.07 1.66 -32.31
C SER A 229 -3.78 1.67 -33.81
N VAL A 230 -4.83 1.45 -34.62
CA VAL A 230 -4.74 1.50 -36.07
C VAL A 230 -4.67 2.97 -36.46
N SER A 231 -3.58 3.62 -36.06
CA SER A 231 -3.10 4.78 -36.77
C SER A 231 -2.91 4.36 -38.23
N THR A 232 -3.47 5.15 -39.13
CA THR A 232 -3.29 4.97 -40.57
C THR A 232 -2.06 5.71 -41.09
N GLN A 233 -1.25 6.27 -40.18
CA GLN A 233 -0.12 7.13 -40.46
C GLN A 233 1.12 6.61 -39.74
N TYR A 234 2.22 6.45 -40.47
CA TYR A 234 3.51 6.16 -39.86
C TYR A 234 4.04 7.41 -39.16
N SER A 235 4.71 7.23 -38.02
CA SER A 235 5.45 8.28 -37.33
C SER A 235 6.43 8.91 -38.30
N ASP A 236 6.57 10.24 -38.26
CA ASP A 236 7.56 10.97 -39.04
C ASP A 236 9.02 10.59 -38.66
N LEU A 237 9.20 9.72 -37.67
CA LEU A 237 10.47 9.21 -37.18
C LEU A 237 10.87 7.83 -37.72
N VAL A 238 10.03 7.17 -38.55
CA VAL A 238 10.35 5.89 -39.22
C VAL A 238 10.37 5.97 -40.75
N GLU A 239 11.15 5.09 -41.40
CA GLU A 239 11.28 5.01 -42.86
C GLU A 239 11.41 3.55 -43.36
N GLU A 240 10.92 3.29 -44.58
CA GLU A 240 11.09 2.01 -45.28
C GLU A 240 12.44 1.96 -46.01
N ARG A 241 13.22 0.90 -45.80
CA ARG A 241 14.47 0.63 -46.50
C ARG A 241 14.19 0.09 -47.90
N ALA A 242 15.17 0.17 -48.80
CA ALA A 242 15.08 -0.43 -50.13
C ALA A 242 14.89 -1.97 -50.13
N SER A 243 15.12 -2.63 -48.98
CA SER A 243 14.82 -4.05 -48.75
C SER A 243 13.36 -4.34 -48.38
N GLY A 244 12.54 -3.32 -48.09
CA GLY A 244 11.18 -3.44 -47.55
C GLY A 244 11.12 -3.66 -46.03
N GLU A 245 12.26 -3.63 -45.34
CA GLU A 245 12.36 -3.60 -43.88
C GLU A 245 12.23 -2.16 -43.38
N TRP A 246 11.69 -1.95 -42.18
CA TRP A 246 11.53 -0.62 -41.58
C TRP A 246 12.64 -0.30 -40.58
N GLN A 247 12.96 0.98 -40.43
CA GLN A 247 13.96 1.49 -39.49
C GLN A 247 13.57 2.87 -38.95
N PHE A 248 14.08 3.25 -37.78
CA PHE A 248 13.99 4.63 -37.31
C PHE A 248 14.93 5.53 -38.14
N LYS A 249 14.58 6.80 -38.30
CA LYS A 249 15.37 7.76 -39.08
C LYS A 249 16.70 8.13 -38.40
N TYR A 250 16.80 7.97 -37.08
CA TYR A 250 17.98 8.30 -36.29
C TYR A 250 19.09 7.26 -36.44
N THR A 251 20.33 7.76 -36.54
CA THR A 251 21.52 6.96 -36.22
C THR A 251 21.72 6.85 -34.71
N ILE A 252 22.45 5.82 -34.26
CA ILE A 252 22.81 5.64 -32.83
C ILE A 252 23.43 6.91 -32.20
N LYS A 253 24.23 7.66 -32.95
CA LYS A 253 24.88 8.90 -32.45
C LYS A 253 23.87 10.04 -32.26
N GLU A 254 22.88 10.15 -33.13
CA GLU A 254 21.84 11.19 -33.01
C GLU A 254 20.89 10.86 -31.86
N TYR A 255 20.52 9.58 -31.72
CA TYR A 255 19.69 9.10 -30.63
C TYR A 255 20.35 9.32 -29.26
N VAL A 256 21.58 8.84 -29.06
CA VAL A 256 22.29 9.01 -27.77
C VAL A 256 22.51 10.50 -27.43
N ASN A 257 22.75 11.36 -28.43
CA ASN A 257 22.84 12.81 -28.23
C ASN A 257 21.49 13.48 -27.87
N LYS A 258 20.36 12.84 -28.16
CA LYS A 258 19.04 13.26 -27.66
C LYS A 258 18.80 12.69 -26.26
N PHE A 259 19.01 11.39 -26.07
CA PHE A 259 18.81 10.69 -24.80
C PHE A 259 19.56 11.36 -23.64
N ASN A 260 20.87 11.56 -23.79
CA ASN A 260 21.72 12.27 -22.82
C ASN A 260 21.20 13.67 -22.41
N LYS A 261 20.41 14.35 -23.26
CA LYS A 261 19.82 15.66 -22.93
C LYS A 261 18.50 15.56 -22.18
N VAL A 262 17.76 14.46 -22.36
CA VAL A 262 16.50 14.20 -21.67
C VAL A 262 16.79 13.66 -20.27
N THR A 263 17.65 12.65 -20.17
CA THR A 263 17.99 11.95 -18.92
C THR A 263 19.13 12.58 -18.12
N ASN A 264 19.82 13.59 -18.68
CA ASN A 264 21.09 14.13 -18.16
C ASN A 264 22.24 13.09 -18.05
N SER A 265 22.17 11.98 -18.78
CA SER A 265 23.21 10.94 -18.83
C SER A 265 24.44 11.35 -19.65
N GLU A 266 25.61 10.74 -19.38
CA GLU A 266 26.83 10.90 -20.19
C GLU A 266 27.20 9.63 -20.99
N ILE A 267 26.23 9.06 -21.73
CA ILE A 267 26.50 7.88 -22.56
C ILE A 267 27.35 8.27 -23.77
N SER A 268 28.46 7.57 -23.98
CA SER A 268 29.36 7.79 -25.12
C SER A 268 29.43 6.54 -25.99
N VAL A 269 29.13 6.68 -27.28
CA VAL A 269 29.15 5.57 -28.25
C VAL A 269 30.60 5.17 -28.56
N LYS A 270 31.17 4.30 -27.72
CA LYS A 270 32.45 3.63 -27.98
C LYS A 270 32.20 2.46 -28.93
N SER A 271 32.82 2.48 -30.10
CA SER A 271 32.60 1.50 -31.18
C SER A 271 33.13 0.08 -30.92
N ALA A 272 33.36 -0.30 -29.67
CA ALA A 272 34.18 -1.46 -29.29
C ALA A 272 33.42 -2.61 -28.63
N GLU A 273 32.14 -2.43 -28.26
CA GLU A 273 31.35 -3.40 -27.48
C GLU A 273 30.35 -4.20 -28.35
N LEU A 274 30.62 -4.24 -29.65
CA LEU A 274 29.81 -4.92 -30.67
C LEU A 274 29.88 -6.45 -30.56
N LYS A 275 28.79 -7.10 -30.10
CA LYS A 275 28.57 -8.54 -30.35
C LYS A 275 28.02 -8.70 -31.78
N LYS A 276 28.76 -9.40 -32.63
CA LYS A 276 28.55 -9.36 -34.09
C LYS A 276 27.59 -10.45 -34.59
N SER A 277 26.46 -10.01 -35.15
CA SER A 277 25.69 -10.74 -36.16
C SER A 277 26.07 -10.21 -37.55
N ASP A 278 25.93 -10.99 -38.62
CA ASP A 278 26.43 -10.63 -39.96
C ASP A 278 25.70 -9.45 -40.64
N LYS A 279 24.68 -8.87 -40.00
CA LYS A 279 23.85 -7.76 -40.54
C LYS A 279 23.47 -6.66 -39.53
N LEU A 280 23.70 -6.88 -38.24
CA LEU A 280 23.22 -6.03 -37.16
C LEU A 280 24.35 -5.71 -36.18
N ASN A 281 24.42 -4.44 -35.79
CA ASN A 281 25.29 -3.93 -34.74
C ASN A 281 24.44 -3.72 -33.48
N SER A 282 24.93 -4.10 -32.31
CA SER A 282 24.24 -3.82 -31.04
C SER A 282 25.15 -3.08 -30.06
N TYR A 283 24.60 -2.07 -29.40
CA TYR A 283 25.25 -1.20 -28.43
C TYR A 283 24.52 -1.35 -27.10
N ILE A 284 25.24 -1.62 -26.03
CA ILE A 284 24.66 -1.86 -24.69
C ILE A 284 25.29 -0.88 -23.71
N TRP A 285 24.51 -0.37 -22.77
CA TRP A 285 25.01 0.31 -21.57
C TRP A 285 24.09 -0.02 -20.39
N ASN A 286 24.64 0.07 -19.18
CA ASN A 286 23.86 -0.20 -17.97
C ASN A 286 23.10 1.07 -17.55
N ASP A 287 21.87 0.89 -17.11
CA ASP A 287 20.99 1.92 -16.58
C ASP A 287 20.59 1.56 -15.13
N THR A 288 19.74 2.36 -14.50
CA THR A 288 19.24 2.05 -13.16
C THR A 288 18.39 0.78 -13.21
N GLY A 289 18.83 -0.27 -12.49
CA GLY A 289 18.11 -1.54 -12.40
C GLY A 289 18.21 -2.48 -13.62
N GLY A 290 19.07 -2.18 -14.61
CA GLY A 290 19.15 -3.00 -15.82
C GLY A 290 20.12 -2.49 -16.89
N TYR A 291 19.78 -2.71 -18.17
CA TYR A 291 20.54 -2.20 -19.32
C TYR A 291 19.65 -1.86 -20.51
N THR A 292 20.00 -0.79 -21.23
CA THR A 292 19.52 -0.52 -22.58
C THR A 292 20.40 -1.22 -23.60
N MET A 293 19.79 -1.80 -24.63
CA MET A 293 20.42 -2.33 -25.82
C MET A 293 19.79 -1.66 -27.06
N ILE A 294 20.60 -1.02 -27.90
CA ILE A 294 20.15 -0.50 -29.20
C ILE A 294 20.77 -1.32 -30.31
N THR A 295 19.92 -1.82 -31.20
CA THR A 295 20.33 -2.57 -32.39
C THR A 295 20.16 -1.73 -33.64
N THR A 296 21.20 -1.64 -34.48
CA THR A 296 21.22 -0.87 -35.74
C THR A 296 21.57 -1.74 -36.95
N TYR A 297 21.18 -1.30 -38.14
CA TYR A 297 21.60 -1.93 -39.39
C TYR A 297 23.05 -1.56 -39.75
N SER A 298 23.87 -2.58 -40.04
CA SER A 298 25.31 -2.40 -40.28
C SER A 298 25.69 -1.65 -41.57
N ASP A 299 24.73 -1.33 -42.44
CA ASP A 299 24.96 -0.60 -43.71
C ASP A 299 24.78 0.91 -43.59
N ASN A 300 24.01 1.39 -42.60
CA ASN A 300 23.65 2.80 -42.46
C ASN A 300 23.66 3.34 -41.00
N ASP A 301 23.97 2.50 -40.01
CA ASP A 301 23.98 2.79 -38.56
C ASP A 301 22.65 3.35 -38.00
N LYS A 302 21.52 3.20 -38.73
CA LYS A 302 20.17 3.57 -38.28
C LYS A 302 19.55 2.48 -37.42
N ILE A 303 18.73 2.92 -36.47
CA ILE A 303 18.19 2.04 -35.42
C ILE A 303 17.08 1.14 -35.99
N PHE A 304 17.20 -0.14 -35.66
CA PHE A 304 16.23 -1.21 -35.94
C PHE A 304 15.38 -1.53 -34.70
N ALA A 305 15.99 -1.59 -33.52
CA ALA A 305 15.31 -1.86 -32.26
C ALA A 305 15.98 -1.12 -31.10
N ILE A 306 15.19 -0.78 -30.09
CA ILE A 306 15.64 -0.25 -28.80
C ILE A 306 14.99 -1.16 -27.75
N ASP A 307 15.82 -1.85 -26.98
CA ASP A 307 15.45 -2.88 -26.02
C ASP A 307 15.91 -2.44 -24.62
N PHE A 308 15.06 -2.56 -23.62
CA PHE A 308 15.36 -2.32 -22.20
C PHE A 308 15.14 -3.63 -21.45
N ASN A 309 16.22 -4.17 -20.90
CA ASN A 309 16.17 -5.29 -19.98
C ASN A 309 16.30 -4.74 -18.55
N VAL A 310 15.39 -5.13 -17.67
CA VAL A 310 15.38 -4.71 -16.27
C VAL A 310 15.41 -5.96 -15.41
N ASP A 311 16.35 -6.03 -14.47
CA ASP A 311 16.53 -7.20 -13.60
C ASP A 311 15.51 -7.20 -12.45
N SER A 312 14.90 -8.36 -12.19
CA SER A 312 13.79 -8.51 -11.23
C SER A 312 14.10 -8.20 -9.76
N GLU A 313 15.38 -8.06 -9.42
CA GLU A 313 15.81 -7.67 -8.07
C GLU A 313 15.73 -6.16 -7.81
N TYR A 314 15.53 -5.33 -8.84
CA TYR A 314 15.57 -3.86 -8.73
C TYR A 314 14.21 -3.15 -8.88
N TYR A 315 13.14 -3.85 -9.28
CA TYR A 315 11.83 -3.25 -9.57
C TYR A 315 11.25 -2.39 -8.44
N GLU A 316 11.14 -2.95 -7.22
CA GLU A 316 10.50 -2.24 -6.09
C GLU A 316 11.33 -1.05 -5.57
N GLU A 317 12.65 -1.04 -5.81
CA GLU A 317 13.55 0.01 -5.32
C GLU A 317 13.69 1.18 -6.31
N TYR A 318 13.55 0.92 -7.61
CA TYR A 318 13.83 1.88 -8.68
C TYR A 318 12.68 2.06 -9.70
N TYR A 319 11.44 1.70 -9.34
CA TYR A 319 10.28 1.74 -10.27
C TYR A 319 10.17 3.04 -11.06
N ASP A 320 10.06 4.17 -10.35
CA ASP A 320 9.89 5.50 -10.94
C ASP A 320 11.05 5.82 -11.92
N ASP A 321 12.30 5.55 -11.52
CA ASP A 321 13.50 5.77 -12.34
C ASP A 321 13.50 4.89 -13.62
N ILE A 322 13.02 3.64 -13.52
CA ILE A 322 12.90 2.70 -14.65
C ILE A 322 11.84 3.19 -15.64
N VAL A 323 10.65 3.52 -15.16
CA VAL A 323 9.53 4.00 -15.98
C VAL A 323 9.90 5.32 -16.68
N ASP A 324 10.44 6.29 -15.96
CA ASP A 324 10.91 7.56 -16.52
C ASP A 324 11.99 7.35 -17.59
N THR A 325 12.90 6.39 -17.39
CA THR A 325 13.96 6.06 -18.36
C THR A 325 13.38 5.45 -19.64
N VAL A 326 12.47 4.47 -19.53
CA VAL A 326 11.84 3.82 -20.69
C VAL A 326 10.96 4.79 -21.48
N ILE A 327 10.15 5.60 -20.78
CA ILE A 327 9.32 6.64 -21.41
C ILE A 327 10.21 7.66 -22.12
N SER A 328 11.23 8.20 -21.44
CA SER A 328 12.20 9.14 -22.02
C SER A 328 12.88 8.60 -23.28
N ALA A 329 13.17 7.30 -23.30
CA ALA A 329 13.77 6.62 -24.44
C ALA A 329 12.81 6.52 -25.63
N PHE A 330 11.58 6.06 -25.39
CA PHE A 330 10.60 5.82 -26.44
C PHE A 330 10.08 7.15 -27.03
N SER A 331 9.96 8.21 -26.21
CA SER A 331 9.61 9.57 -26.66
C SER A 331 10.64 10.21 -27.61
N ILE A 332 11.84 9.65 -27.76
CA ILE A 332 12.83 10.12 -28.75
C ILE A 332 12.56 9.51 -30.13
N SER A 333 12.01 8.30 -30.15
CA SER A 333 11.69 7.50 -31.33
C SER A 333 10.24 7.63 -31.81
N ASP A 334 9.33 8.07 -30.94
CA ASP A 334 7.96 8.47 -31.30
C ASP A 334 7.52 9.71 -30.50
N ASP A 335 7.17 10.80 -31.20
CA ASP A 335 6.71 12.04 -30.57
C ASP A 335 5.25 11.93 -30.03
N GLU A 336 4.54 10.85 -30.38
CA GLU A 336 3.16 10.54 -29.96
C GLU A 336 3.05 9.22 -29.15
N VAL A 337 4.12 8.83 -28.44
CA VAL A 337 4.09 7.62 -27.59
C VAL A 337 3.01 7.73 -26.50
N ASP A 338 2.23 6.66 -26.36
CA ASP A 338 1.21 6.53 -25.32
C ASP A 338 1.89 6.15 -23.99
N THR A 339 2.25 7.15 -23.21
CA THR A 339 2.98 6.99 -21.94
C THR A 339 2.21 6.14 -20.94
N ASP A 340 0.91 6.38 -20.83
CA ASP A 340 0.01 5.70 -19.90
C ASP A 340 -0.08 4.20 -20.25
N LYS A 341 -0.07 3.86 -21.55
CA LYS A 341 -0.02 2.46 -22.01
C LYS A 341 1.33 1.79 -21.76
N ILE A 342 2.45 2.51 -21.87
CA ILE A 342 3.79 1.97 -21.54
C ILE A 342 3.92 1.72 -20.04
N GLU A 343 3.40 2.63 -19.20
CA GLU A 343 3.33 2.45 -17.74
C GLU A 343 2.45 1.25 -17.38
N GLU A 344 1.24 1.11 -17.95
CA GLU A 344 0.36 -0.06 -17.75
C GLU A 344 1.06 -1.38 -18.13
N MET A 345 1.79 -1.40 -19.25
CA MET A 345 2.53 -2.58 -19.70
C MET A 345 3.67 -2.95 -18.73
N LEU A 346 4.35 -1.98 -18.13
CA LEU A 346 5.40 -2.20 -17.13
C LEU A 346 4.83 -2.66 -15.79
N ASP A 347 3.79 -2.00 -15.28
CA ASP A 347 3.07 -2.39 -14.06
C ASP A 347 2.61 -3.86 -14.12
N ASN A 348 1.90 -4.21 -15.19
CA ASN A 348 1.43 -5.58 -15.38
C ASN A 348 2.59 -6.59 -15.48
N ALA A 349 3.69 -6.22 -16.16
CA ALA A 349 4.87 -7.06 -16.26
C ALA A 349 5.53 -7.33 -14.90
N MET A 350 5.48 -6.39 -13.96
CA MET A 350 6.06 -6.59 -12.62
C MET A 350 5.21 -7.50 -11.73
N TYR A 351 3.88 -7.40 -11.81
CA TYR A 351 2.99 -8.16 -10.92
C TYR A 351 2.52 -9.50 -11.48
N ILE A 352 2.60 -9.72 -12.80
CA ILE A 352 2.09 -10.91 -13.48
C ILE A 352 3.25 -11.74 -14.05
N LYS A 353 3.52 -12.90 -13.44
CA LYS A 353 4.55 -13.83 -13.94
C LYS A 353 4.23 -14.33 -15.34
N GLY A 354 5.20 -14.20 -16.26
CA GLY A 354 5.02 -14.62 -17.65
C GLY A 354 4.13 -13.69 -18.46
N TYR A 355 3.94 -12.44 -18.00
CA TYR A 355 3.20 -11.43 -18.75
C TYR A 355 3.88 -11.13 -20.09
N GLN A 356 3.08 -11.10 -21.14
CA GLN A 356 3.49 -10.71 -22.48
C GLN A 356 2.38 -9.84 -23.07
N ASP A 357 2.70 -8.62 -23.45
CA ASP A 357 1.79 -7.71 -24.13
C ASP A 357 2.52 -6.96 -25.25
N PHE A 358 1.76 -6.47 -26.23
CA PHE A 358 2.30 -5.61 -27.26
C PHE A 358 1.28 -4.57 -27.70
N TYR A 359 1.78 -3.37 -27.94
CA TYR A 359 1.04 -2.23 -28.44
C TYR A 359 1.66 -1.78 -29.77
N CYS A 360 0.83 -1.48 -30.76
CA CYS A 360 1.28 -0.91 -32.03
C CYS A 360 0.66 0.47 -32.19
N SER A 361 1.49 1.51 -32.35
CA SER A 361 1.09 2.88 -32.70
C SER A 361 1.99 3.41 -33.80
N ASN A 362 1.46 4.23 -34.71
CA ASN A 362 2.25 4.98 -35.68
C ASN A 362 3.33 4.19 -36.47
N GLY A 363 3.12 2.89 -36.71
CA GLY A 363 4.07 2.02 -37.43
C GLY A 363 5.29 1.61 -36.58
N ILE A 364 5.16 1.75 -35.27
CA ILE A 364 6.10 1.35 -34.24
C ILE A 364 5.36 0.34 -33.35
N LYS A 365 6.06 -0.72 -32.98
CA LYS A 365 5.56 -1.76 -32.09
C LYS A 365 6.36 -1.72 -30.81
N TYR A 366 5.64 -1.61 -29.71
CA TYR A 366 6.12 -1.75 -28.34
C TYR A 366 5.77 -3.15 -27.86
N MET A 367 6.71 -3.85 -27.25
CA MET A 367 6.52 -5.21 -26.72
C MET A 367 7.09 -5.28 -25.32
N VAL A 368 6.41 -5.98 -24.42
CA VAL A 368 6.95 -6.36 -23.11
C VAL A 368 6.88 -7.88 -22.93
N ASP A 369 7.96 -8.47 -22.40
CA ASP A 369 8.06 -9.90 -22.08
C ASP A 369 8.66 -10.06 -20.68
N CYS A 370 7.88 -10.59 -19.74
CA CYS A 370 8.33 -10.86 -18.36
C CYS A 370 8.78 -12.32 -18.23
N SER A 371 10.08 -12.52 -18.07
CA SER A 371 10.66 -13.82 -17.68
C SER A 371 10.63 -14.03 -16.15
N GLU A 372 11.14 -15.15 -15.65
CA GLU A 372 11.28 -15.36 -14.20
C GLU A 372 12.36 -14.48 -13.54
N SER A 373 13.22 -13.82 -14.32
CA SER A 373 14.39 -13.08 -13.82
C SER A 373 14.51 -11.64 -14.31
N SER A 374 13.84 -11.27 -15.41
CA SER A 374 13.92 -9.95 -16.04
C SER A 374 12.65 -9.61 -16.83
N ILE A 375 12.39 -8.31 -17.00
CA ILE A 375 11.40 -7.76 -17.93
C ILE A 375 12.18 -7.17 -19.10
N ASP A 376 11.84 -7.61 -20.30
CA ASP A 376 12.34 -7.06 -21.55
C ASP A 376 11.23 -6.20 -22.19
N ILE A 377 11.39 -4.87 -22.18
CA ILE A 377 10.50 -3.95 -22.92
C ILE A 377 11.24 -3.36 -24.12
N SER A 378 10.66 -3.45 -25.31
CA SER A 378 11.32 -3.11 -26.57
C SER A 378 10.43 -2.30 -27.50
N THR A 379 11.05 -1.51 -28.37
CA THR A 379 10.38 -0.83 -29.48
C THR A 379 11.09 -1.08 -30.81
N LEU A 380 10.31 -1.39 -31.84
CA LEU A 380 10.78 -1.67 -33.19
C LEU A 380 9.83 -1.10 -34.25
N PRO A 381 10.32 -0.57 -35.39
CA PRO A 381 9.49 -0.17 -36.51
C PRO A 381 8.85 -1.40 -37.15
N GLU A 382 7.53 -1.46 -37.18
CA GLU A 382 6.79 -2.57 -37.77
C GLU A 382 5.93 -2.10 -38.94
N LYS A 383 5.92 -2.89 -40.01
CA LYS A 383 5.03 -2.63 -41.15
C LYS A 383 3.59 -2.76 -40.69
N MET A 384 2.84 -1.66 -40.73
CA MET A 384 1.39 -1.67 -40.53
C MET A 384 0.76 -2.70 -41.48
N SER A 385 0.17 -3.76 -40.91
CA SER A 385 -0.64 -4.69 -41.68
C SER A 385 -1.93 -3.97 -42.07
N PRO A 386 -2.25 -3.78 -43.36
CA PRO A 386 -3.60 -3.36 -43.74
C PRO A 386 -4.61 -4.39 -43.21
N GLU A 387 -5.78 -3.87 -42.86
CA GLU A 387 -6.86 -4.54 -42.14
C GLU A 387 -7.17 -5.98 -42.61
N LYS A 388 -7.63 -6.80 -41.66
CA LYS A 388 -8.32 -8.07 -41.91
C LYS A 388 -9.65 -8.08 -41.18
#